data_AF-A0AA48M544-F1
#
_entry.id   AF-A0AA48M544-F1
#
_cell.length_a   1.000
_cell.length_b   1.000
_cell.length_c   1.000
_cell.angle_alpha   90.00
_cell.angle_beta   90.00
_cell.angle_gamma   90.00
#
_symmetry.space_group_name_H-M   'P 1'
#
loop_
_entity.id
_entity.type
_entity.pdbx_description
1 polymer ?
#
loop_
_entity_poly.entity_id
_entity_poly.type
_entity_poly.pdbx_seq_one_letter_code
_entity_poly.pdbx_strand_id
1 'polypeptide(L)'
;MTRKGKRLTLIIGALAALGVAAGLMLFALRDNIVFFYTPSELAQKQVTPNARLRIGGLVKEGSVVKSGKDVAFAVTDRTKDLDVTYTGLLPDLFREGQGVVVDGQLQTDGRFKADSVLAKHDERYMPKDVADKLKAQGVWQGEKK
;
A
#
# COMPACT_ATOMS: atom_id res chain seq x y z
N MET A 1 14.72 18.62 -53.84
CA MET A 1 14.10 17.47 -53.15
C MET A 1 12.89 16.98 -53.93
N THR A 2 12.86 15.71 -54.32
CA THR A 2 11.70 15.08 -54.97
C THR A 2 10.52 14.96 -53.99
N ARG A 3 9.27 14.91 -54.49
CA ARG A 3 8.06 14.75 -53.65
C ARG A 3 8.15 13.51 -52.72
N LYS A 4 8.82 12.45 -53.20
CA LYS A 4 9.13 11.23 -52.43
C LYS A 4 10.08 11.51 -51.26
N GLY A 5 11.14 12.29 -51.48
CA GLY A 5 12.07 12.68 -50.41
C GLY A 5 11.42 13.51 -49.32
N LYS A 6 10.55 14.47 -49.67
CA LYS A 6 9.80 15.27 -48.67
C LYS A 6 8.87 14.42 -47.80
N ARG A 7 8.17 13.43 -48.40
CA ARG A 7 7.32 12.47 -47.67
C ARG A 7 8.15 11.61 -46.72
N LEU A 8 9.31 11.12 -47.15
CA LEU A 8 10.19 10.31 -46.31
C LEU A 8 10.71 11.10 -45.10
N THR A 9 11.12 12.37 -45.28
CA THR A 9 11.55 13.23 -44.17
C THR A 9 10.43 13.48 -43.16
N LEU A 10 9.18 13.67 -43.64
CA LEU A 10 8.01 13.79 -42.77
C LEU A 10 7.74 12.52 -41.95
N ILE A 11 7.82 11.34 -42.58
CA ILE A 11 7.60 10.06 -41.90
C ILE A 11 8.68 9.82 -40.83
N ILE A 12 9.95 10.07 -41.15
CA ILE A 12 11.06 9.92 -40.19
C ILE A 12 10.90 10.91 -39.04
N GLY A 13 10.55 12.17 -39.32
CA GLY A 13 10.28 13.17 -38.29
C GLY A 13 9.13 12.77 -37.37
N ALA A 14 8.04 12.24 -37.93
CA ALA A 14 6.90 11.74 -37.15
C ALA A 14 7.27 10.51 -36.30
N LEU A 15 8.03 9.57 -36.84
CA LEU A 15 8.53 8.40 -36.10
C LEU A 15 9.48 8.80 -34.98
N ALA A 16 10.39 9.75 -35.22
CA ALA A 16 11.29 10.27 -34.21
C ALA A 16 10.51 10.96 -33.07
N ALA A 17 9.52 11.79 -33.41
CA ALA A 17 8.66 12.43 -32.42
C ALA A 17 7.88 11.40 -31.59
N LEU A 18 7.31 10.37 -32.23
CA LEU A 18 6.67 9.26 -31.54
C LEU A 18 7.62 8.48 -30.63
N GLY A 19 8.85 8.21 -31.09
CA GLY A 19 9.87 7.53 -30.30
C GLY A 19 10.27 8.32 -29.06
N VAL A 20 10.44 9.63 -29.18
CA VAL A 20 10.72 10.52 -28.04
C VAL A 20 9.54 10.53 -27.07
N ALA A 21 8.31 10.66 -27.57
CA ALA A 21 7.11 10.63 -26.72
C ALA A 21 6.98 9.31 -25.95
N ALA A 22 7.17 8.17 -26.62
CA ALA A 22 7.16 6.85 -25.98
C ALA A 22 8.29 6.70 -24.95
N GLY A 23 9.50 7.17 -25.26
CA GLY A 23 10.63 7.16 -24.33
C GLY A 23 10.36 7.97 -23.07
N LEU A 24 9.77 9.16 -23.21
CA LEU A 24 9.37 10.00 -22.06
C LEU A 24 8.27 9.33 -21.23
N MET A 25 7.28 8.68 -21.86
CA MET A 25 6.25 7.93 -21.14
C MET A 25 6.84 6.77 -20.33
N LEU A 26 7.72 5.97 -20.92
CA LEU A 26 8.37 4.85 -20.23
C LEU A 26 9.25 5.34 -19.08
N PHE A 27 9.97 6.45 -19.27
CA PHE A 27 10.78 7.07 -18.23
C PHE A 27 9.91 7.54 -17.05
N ALA A 28 8.80 8.23 -17.32
CA ALA A 28 7.88 8.69 -16.29
C ALA A 28 7.20 7.54 -15.52
N LEU A 29 6.90 6.42 -16.20
CA LEU A 29 6.24 5.28 -15.58
C LEU A 29 7.15 4.55 -14.58
N ARG A 30 8.47 4.52 -14.83
CA ARG A 30 9.46 3.87 -13.96
C ARG A 30 9.38 4.35 -12.51
N ASP A 31 9.18 5.65 -12.30
CA ASP A 31 9.17 6.26 -10.97
C ASP A 31 7.81 6.13 -10.25
N ASN A 32 6.78 5.64 -10.93
CA ASN A 32 5.42 5.49 -10.38
C ASN A 32 5.13 4.08 -9.82
N ILE A 33 6.09 3.16 -9.89
CA ILE A 33 5.89 1.78 -9.43
C ILE A 33 6.06 1.73 -7.91
N VAL A 34 4.95 1.71 -7.18
CA VAL A 34 4.93 1.44 -5.73
C VAL A 34 4.98 -0.07 -5.52
N PHE A 35 6.04 -0.56 -4.90
CA PHE A 35 6.19 -1.98 -4.58
C PHE A 35 5.43 -2.36 -3.31
N PHE A 36 4.77 -3.52 -3.33
CA PHE A 36 4.11 -4.10 -2.16
C PHE A 36 5.00 -5.22 -1.60
N TYR A 37 5.33 -5.14 -0.31
CA TYR A 37 6.15 -6.14 0.39
C TYR A 37 5.58 -6.49 1.77
N THR A 38 5.92 -7.67 2.27
CA THR A 38 5.77 -8.00 3.69
C THR A 38 7.05 -7.67 4.47
N PRO A 39 7.00 -7.57 5.83
CA PRO A 39 8.20 -7.42 6.65
C PRO A 39 9.30 -8.45 6.38
N SER A 40 8.96 -9.73 6.16
CA SER A 40 9.96 -10.76 5.86
C SER A 40 10.57 -10.63 4.47
N GLU A 41 9.76 -10.26 3.46
CA GLU A 41 10.26 -10.00 2.10
C GLU A 41 11.20 -8.79 2.08
N LEU A 42 10.85 -7.75 2.83
CA LEU A 42 11.67 -6.56 3.01
C LEU A 42 13.01 -6.88 3.67
N ALA A 43 13.03 -7.79 4.64
CA ALA A 43 14.26 -8.20 5.31
C ALA A 43 15.19 -9.07 4.43
N GLN A 44 14.61 -9.85 3.51
CA GLN A 44 15.36 -10.72 2.59
C GLN A 44 15.88 -9.97 1.36
N LYS A 45 15.13 -8.98 0.88
CA LYS A 45 15.54 -8.14 -0.25
C LYS A 45 16.36 -6.96 0.26
N GLN A 46 17.54 -6.74 -0.32
CA GLN A 46 18.25 -5.49 -0.15
C GLN A 46 17.51 -4.38 -0.90
N VAL A 47 16.49 -3.82 -0.27
CA VAL A 47 15.77 -2.67 -0.81
C VAL A 47 16.62 -1.43 -0.60
N THR A 48 16.74 -0.61 -1.65
CA THR A 48 17.49 0.64 -1.60
C THR A 48 16.93 1.53 -0.48
N PRO A 49 17.79 2.08 0.40
CA PRO A 49 17.36 3.09 1.36
C PRO A 49 16.63 4.23 0.65
N ASN A 50 15.60 4.79 1.28
CA ASN A 50 14.76 5.86 0.74
C ASN A 50 13.82 5.47 -0.42
N ALA A 51 13.63 4.18 -0.69
CA ALA A 51 12.60 3.72 -1.62
C ALA A 51 11.19 3.96 -1.04
N ARG A 52 10.26 4.44 -1.88
CA ARG A 52 8.82 4.44 -1.58
C ARG A 52 8.27 3.03 -1.74
N LEU A 53 7.68 2.51 -0.67
CA LEU A 53 7.21 1.13 -0.59
C LEU A 53 5.86 1.11 0.12
N ARG A 54 5.10 0.05 -0.12
CA ARG A 54 3.89 -0.27 0.60
C ARG A 54 4.10 -1.57 1.34
N ILE A 55 4.02 -1.53 2.67
CA ILE A 55 4.23 -2.71 3.50
C ILE A 55 2.88 -3.22 4.01
N GLY A 56 2.59 -4.48 3.73
CA GLY A 56 1.40 -5.17 4.22
C GLY A 56 1.73 -6.13 5.34
N GLY A 57 0.92 -6.15 6.38
CA GLY A 57 1.05 -7.11 7.48
C GLY A 57 -0.05 -6.95 8.52
N LEU A 58 0.21 -7.45 9.72
CA LEU A 58 -0.63 -7.33 10.89
C LEU A 58 -0.01 -6.30 11.84
N VAL A 59 -0.82 -5.53 12.55
CA VAL A 59 -0.31 -4.70 13.66
C VAL A 59 0.06 -5.63 14.82
N LYS A 60 1.29 -5.57 15.30
CA LYS A 60 1.74 -6.38 16.44
C LYS A 60 1.04 -5.93 17.73
N GLU A 61 0.53 -6.89 18.49
CA GLU A 61 -0.13 -6.65 19.77
C GLU A 61 0.83 -6.03 20.80
N GLY A 62 0.35 -5.05 21.57
CA GLY A 62 1.12 -4.29 22.55
C GLY A 62 2.20 -3.38 21.96
N SER A 63 2.26 -3.20 20.64
CA SER A 63 3.31 -2.39 19.99
C SER A 63 2.92 -0.94 19.78
N VAL A 64 1.63 -0.59 19.90
CA VAL A 64 1.13 0.72 19.53
C VAL A 64 1.41 1.74 20.64
N VAL A 65 2.31 2.68 20.36
CA VAL A 65 2.65 3.80 21.25
C VAL A 65 2.22 5.10 20.58
N LYS A 66 1.33 5.85 21.25
CA LYS A 66 0.83 7.15 20.78
C LYS A 66 1.42 8.27 21.63
N SER A 67 2.02 9.26 20.99
CA SER A 67 2.56 10.48 21.59
C SER A 67 2.02 11.71 20.85
N GLY A 68 0.85 12.19 21.28
CA GLY A 68 0.17 13.31 20.62
C GLY A 68 -0.27 12.95 19.20
N LYS A 69 0.42 13.52 18.20
CA LYS A 69 0.18 13.25 16.77
C LYS A 69 1.08 12.16 16.20
N ASP A 70 2.12 11.76 16.93
CA ASP A 70 3.04 10.73 16.50
C ASP A 70 2.61 9.38 17.04
N VAL A 71 2.64 8.37 16.18
CA VAL A 71 2.31 6.99 16.48
C VAL A 71 3.47 6.11 16.04
N ALA A 72 3.98 5.31 16.95
CA ALA A 72 4.89 4.21 16.65
C ALA A 72 4.15 2.88 16.84
N PHE A 73 4.34 1.95 15.92
CA PHE A 73 3.80 0.59 16.02
C PHE A 73 4.64 -0.36 15.17
N ALA A 74 4.58 -1.66 15.45
CA ALA A 74 5.26 -2.66 14.65
C ALA A 74 4.27 -3.37 13.72
N VAL A 75 4.66 -3.54 12.46
CA VAL A 75 3.95 -4.38 11.48
C VAL A 75 4.65 -5.73 11.38
N THR A 76 3.89 -6.80 11.54
CA THR A 76 4.39 -8.18 11.56
C THR A 76 3.69 -9.06 10.52
N ASP A 77 4.43 -9.99 9.93
CA ASP A 77 3.86 -11.10 9.16
C ASP A 77 3.94 -12.43 9.92
N ARG A 78 4.13 -12.36 11.25
CA ARG A 78 4.40 -13.48 12.18
C ARG A 78 5.80 -14.09 12.06
N THR A 79 6.60 -13.67 11.09
CA THR A 79 7.98 -14.15 10.91
C THR A 79 8.99 -13.05 11.20
N LYS A 80 8.72 -11.83 10.72
CA LYS A 80 9.50 -10.62 11.01
C LYS A 80 8.60 -9.47 11.40
N ASP A 81 9.19 -8.58 12.19
CA ASP A 81 8.57 -7.34 12.63
C ASP A 81 9.31 -6.17 11.98
N LEU A 82 8.55 -5.16 11.58
CA LEU A 82 9.06 -3.91 11.03
C LEU A 82 8.52 -2.75 11.88
N ASP A 83 9.42 -1.94 12.43
CA ASP A 83 9.04 -0.76 13.20
C ASP A 83 8.58 0.35 12.26
N VAL A 84 7.36 0.85 12.50
CA VAL A 84 6.71 1.89 11.72
C VAL A 84 6.48 3.13 12.58
N THR A 85 6.78 4.29 12.02
CA THR A 85 6.45 5.60 12.60
C THR A 85 5.50 6.35 11.66
N TYR A 86 4.45 6.92 12.23
CA TYR A 86 3.42 7.65 11.49
C TYR A 86 3.06 8.92 12.25
N THR A 87 2.97 10.05 11.55
CA THR A 87 2.54 11.33 12.13
C THR A 87 1.18 11.69 11.54
N GLY A 88 0.12 11.59 12.33
CA GLY A 88 -1.23 11.87 11.87
C GLY A 88 -2.31 11.15 12.67
N LEU A 89 -3.54 11.26 12.17
CA LEU A 89 -4.67 10.50 12.71
C LEU A 89 -4.67 9.11 12.06
N LEU A 90 -4.77 8.09 12.90
CA LEU A 90 -4.99 6.72 12.44
C LEU A 90 -6.46 6.54 12.02
N PRO A 91 -6.75 5.69 11.03
CA PRO A 91 -8.12 5.30 10.72
C PRO A 91 -8.82 4.66 11.93
N ASP A 92 -10.15 4.81 12.03
CA ASP A 92 -10.94 4.24 13.13
C ASP A 92 -10.88 2.71 13.21
N LEU A 93 -10.61 2.06 12.08
CA LEU A 93 -10.43 0.61 11.96
C LEU A 93 -9.03 0.13 12.32
N PHE A 94 -8.09 1.02 12.65
CA PHE A 94 -6.75 0.60 13.07
C PHE A 94 -6.80 -0.03 14.46
N ARG A 95 -6.46 -1.32 14.55
CA ARG A 95 -6.37 -2.07 15.80
C ARG A 95 -5.20 -3.03 15.78
N GLU A 96 -4.70 -3.32 16.97
CA GLU A 96 -3.74 -4.40 17.19
C GLU A 96 -4.32 -5.76 16.74
N GLY A 97 -3.48 -6.61 16.16
CA GLY A 97 -3.87 -7.91 15.61
C GLY A 97 -4.61 -7.84 14.26
N GLN A 98 -4.97 -6.66 13.76
CA GLN A 98 -5.64 -6.49 12.47
C GLN A 98 -4.67 -6.24 11.31
N GLY A 99 -5.15 -6.57 10.10
CA GLY A 99 -4.42 -6.34 8.86
C GLY A 99 -4.31 -4.85 8.53
N VAL A 100 -3.09 -4.40 8.29
CA VAL A 100 -2.76 -3.02 7.96
C VAL A 100 -1.85 -2.98 6.73
N VAL A 101 -2.02 -1.92 5.96
CA VAL A 101 -1.13 -1.57 4.86
C VAL A 101 -0.58 -0.17 5.14
N VAL A 102 0.74 -0.06 5.22
CA VAL A 102 1.43 1.21 5.45
C VAL A 102 2.14 1.64 4.17
N ASP A 103 1.92 2.87 3.75
CA ASP A 103 2.56 3.48 2.59
C ASP A 103 3.56 4.53 3.07
N GLY A 104 4.79 4.47 2.59
CA GLY A 104 5.85 5.32 3.11
C GLY A 104 7.23 5.01 2.55
N GLN A 105 8.26 5.37 3.31
CA GLN A 105 9.66 5.26 2.91
C GLN A 105 10.48 4.54 3.97
N LEU A 106 11.35 3.64 3.51
CA LEU A 106 12.34 2.98 4.37
C LEU A 106 13.47 3.95 4.70
N GLN A 107 13.67 4.23 5.98
CA GLN A 107 14.73 5.10 6.48
C GLN A 107 16.08 4.36 6.51
N THR A 108 17.18 5.10 6.56
CA THR A 108 18.55 4.55 6.62
C THR A 108 18.85 3.80 7.92
N ASP A 109 18.07 4.03 8.97
CA ASP A 109 18.18 3.35 10.26
C ASP A 109 17.38 2.03 10.33
N GLY A 110 16.74 1.63 9.22
CA GLY A 110 15.92 0.42 9.14
C GLY A 110 14.49 0.59 9.64
N ARG A 111 14.10 1.77 10.15
CA ARG A 111 12.70 2.07 10.49
C ARG A 111 11.92 2.48 9.25
N PHE A 112 10.62 2.24 9.28
CA PHE A 112 9.72 2.65 8.22
C PHE A 112 8.97 3.92 8.62
N LYS A 113 9.08 4.97 7.80
CA LYS A 113 8.30 6.19 7.99
C LYS A 113 7.08 6.13 7.08
N ALA A 114 5.91 5.94 7.68
CA ALA A 114 4.65 5.91 6.97
C ALA A 114 4.13 7.33 6.70
N ASP A 115 3.76 7.57 5.44
CA ASP A 115 3.00 8.74 5.00
C ASP A 115 1.49 8.49 5.15
N SER A 116 1.05 7.25 5.00
CA SER A 116 -0.36 6.84 5.10
C SER A 116 -0.51 5.45 5.71
N VAL A 117 -1.56 5.26 6.50
CA VAL A 117 -1.93 3.99 7.11
C VAL A 117 -3.33 3.63 6.65
N LEU A 118 -3.46 2.49 5.96
CA LEU A 118 -4.72 1.93 5.53
C LEU A 118 -5.03 0.70 6.36
N ALA A 119 -6.03 0.81 7.23
CA ALA A 119 -6.58 -0.35 7.92
C ALA A 119 -7.55 -1.09 6.98
N LYS A 120 -7.52 -2.42 6.99
CA LYS A 120 -8.46 -3.21 6.19
C LYS A 120 -9.89 -2.99 6.70
N HIS A 121 -10.86 -2.90 5.79
CA HIS A 121 -12.28 -2.96 6.14
C HIS A 121 -12.68 -4.40 6.46
N ASP A 122 -13.29 -4.61 7.63
CA ASP A 122 -13.95 -5.87 7.96
C ASP A 122 -15.30 -5.92 7.23
N GLU A 123 -15.37 -6.63 6.11
CA GLU A 123 -16.59 -6.80 5.30
C GLU A 123 -17.66 -7.71 5.95
N ARG A 124 -17.77 -7.76 7.28
CA ARG A 124 -18.90 -8.45 7.93
C ARG A 124 -20.15 -7.58 7.95
N TYR A 125 -20.67 -7.26 6.76
CA TYR A 125 -22.01 -6.71 6.63
C TYR A 125 -23.01 -7.87 6.62
N MET A 126 -23.72 -8.06 7.73
CA MET A 126 -24.91 -8.91 7.78
C MET A 126 -26.13 -7.99 7.61
N PRO A 127 -26.87 -8.05 6.49
CA PRO A 127 -28.10 -7.28 6.31
C PRO A 127 -29.12 -7.62 7.41
N LYS A 128 -29.85 -6.62 7.92
CA LYS A 128 -30.88 -6.83 8.96
C LYS A 128 -31.89 -7.89 8.56
N ASP A 129 -32.32 -7.90 7.30
CA ASP A 129 -33.28 -8.90 6.79
C ASP A 129 -32.77 -10.33 6.88
N VAL A 130 -31.45 -10.54 6.77
CA VAL A 130 -30.80 -11.85 6.90
C VAL A 130 -30.66 -12.22 8.38
N ALA A 131 -30.26 -11.28 9.23
CA ALA A 131 -30.18 -11.48 10.67
C ALA A 131 -31.54 -11.81 11.30
N ASP A 132 -32.61 -11.13 10.88
CA ASP A 132 -33.96 -11.31 11.40
C ASP A 132 -34.58 -12.63 10.92
N LYS A 133 -34.34 -13.04 9.67
CA LYS A 133 -34.76 -14.36 9.17
C LYS A 133 -34.01 -15.51 9.86
N LEU A 134 -32.72 -15.36 10.11
CA LEU A 134 -31.91 -16.36 10.83
C LEU A 134 -32.29 -16.47 12.31
N LYS A 135 -32.68 -15.37 12.96
CA LYS A 135 -33.27 -15.38 14.31
C LYS A 135 -34.64 -16.05 14.33
N ALA A 136 -35.51 -15.74 13.37
CA ALA A 136 -36.84 -16.33 13.26
C ALA A 136 -36.80 -17.85 13.00
N GLN A 137 -35.76 -18.34 12.31
CA GLN A 137 -35.53 -19.77 12.06
C GLN A 137 -34.84 -20.50 13.22
N GLY A 138 -34.53 -19.82 14.33
CA GLY A 138 -33.94 -20.42 15.53
C GLY A 138 -32.46 -20.84 15.39
N VAL A 139 -31.78 -20.47 14.29
CA VAL A 139 -30.41 -20.90 13.99
C VAL A 139 -29.35 -19.95 14.58
N TRP A 140 -29.74 -18.74 14.99
CA TRP A 140 -28.80 -17.72 15.46
C TRP A 140 -29.13 -17.21 16.87
N GLN A 141 -28.33 -17.61 17.87
CA GLN A 141 -28.27 -16.96 19.18
C GLN A 141 -27.15 -15.92 19.12
N GLY A 142 -27.50 -14.63 19.05
CA GLY A 142 -26.53 -13.55 18.91
C GLY A 142 -25.43 -13.58 19.97
N GLU A 143 -24.28 -12.98 19.64
CA GLU A 143 -23.12 -12.85 20.54
C GLU A 143 -23.59 -12.33 21.91
N LYS A 144 -23.45 -13.17 22.94
CA LYS A 144 -23.56 -12.75 24.33
C LYS A 144 -22.45 -11.74 24.59
N LYS A 145 -22.85 -10.52 24.95
CA LYS A 145 -21.98 -9.50 25.55
C LYS A 145 -21.23 -10.04 26.75
#